data_AF-A0A0A9VSC9-F1
#
_entry.id   AF-A0A0A9VSC9-F1
#
_cell.length_a   1.000
_cell.length_b   1.000
_cell.length_c   1.000
_cell.angle_alpha   90.00
_cell.angle_beta   90.00
_cell.angle_gamma   90.00
#
_symmetry.space_group_name_H-M   'P 1'
#
loop_
_entity.id
_entity.type
_entity.pdbx_description
1 polymer ?
#
loop_
_entity_poly.entity_id
_entity_poly.type
_entity_poly.pdbx_seq_one_letter_code
_entity_poly.pdbx_strand_id
1 'polypeptide(L)'
;MCNQRYRDTVCKNTHTAIKIARKYTYEILGVPDNQAIILSATSCFHGRTLQAVSMSTDPEAREHFGPLVPGHVKVRYNDLEDLEAKLQEYNGRVAGFLVEPIQGEAGIIVPDDGYLRKSYELCKKYNTLYIGDEIQSGIGRSGKLLANDYEQVKPDILILGKSLTGGVCIASAVLASAQVMQVMTPGIHGSTYGGNPLSCAVSVEALKALKEENMIENSYKQGQKFRQGMVELQQQYPEILTNVRGKGLFNGITLNPTYEKTATDLC
;
A
#
# COMPACT_ATOMS: atom_id res chain seq x y z
N MET A 1 -1.93 -29.19 -8.07
CA MET A 1 -1.09 -28.85 -6.90
C MET A 1 -1.35 -27.39 -6.55
N CYS A 2 -1.97 -27.13 -5.39
CA CYS A 2 -2.41 -25.81 -4.97
C CYS A 2 -1.23 -25.04 -4.37
N ASN A 3 -0.69 -24.06 -5.09
CA ASN A 3 0.35 -23.16 -4.57
C ASN A 3 -0.27 -22.26 -3.50
N GLN A 4 0.22 -22.39 -2.26
CA GLN A 4 -0.22 -21.67 -1.08
C GLN A 4 -0.23 -20.15 -1.34
N ARG A 5 -1.42 -19.53 -1.26
CA ARG A 5 -1.61 -18.06 -1.21
C ARG A 5 -2.14 -17.73 0.17
N TYR A 6 -1.38 -16.97 0.97
CA TYR A 6 -1.77 -16.58 2.33
C TYR A 6 -2.84 -15.47 2.31
N ARG A 7 -3.91 -15.61 3.12
CA ARG A 7 -5.04 -14.66 3.15
C ARG A 7 -5.69 -14.47 4.53
N ASP A 8 -5.53 -13.31 5.19
CA ASP A 8 -6.21 -12.98 6.48
C ASP A 8 -6.56 -11.49 6.64
N THR A 9 -6.64 -10.92 7.84
CA THR A 9 -6.86 -9.49 8.10
C THR A 9 -5.74 -8.61 7.51
N VAL A 10 -6.10 -7.41 7.05
CA VAL A 10 -5.20 -6.39 6.46
C VAL A 10 -3.85 -6.25 7.20
N CYS A 11 -3.87 -6.16 8.52
CA CYS A 11 -2.68 -5.97 9.36
C CYS A 11 -1.68 -7.15 9.36
N LYS A 12 -2.12 -8.38 9.06
CA LYS A 12 -1.25 -9.57 9.05
C LYS A 12 -0.47 -9.73 7.74
N ASN A 13 -0.91 -9.08 6.67
CA ASN A 13 -0.33 -9.27 5.35
C ASN A 13 0.87 -8.36 5.07
N THR A 14 0.90 -7.14 5.61
CA THR A 14 2.13 -6.34 5.68
C THR A 14 3.24 -7.12 6.39
N HIS A 15 2.90 -7.78 7.50
CA HIS A 15 3.85 -8.63 8.23
C HIS A 15 4.36 -9.80 7.39
N THR A 16 3.47 -10.44 6.64
CA THR A 16 3.81 -11.54 5.74
C THR A 16 4.74 -11.06 4.61
N ALA A 17 4.44 -9.94 3.97
CA ALA A 17 5.30 -9.34 2.94
C ALA A 17 6.69 -9.00 3.48
N ILE A 18 6.78 -8.40 4.67
CA ILE A 18 8.06 -8.09 5.31
C ILE A 18 8.84 -9.37 5.67
N LYS A 19 8.17 -10.42 6.17
CA LYS A 19 8.81 -11.73 6.42
C LYS A 19 9.40 -12.32 5.15
N ILE A 20 8.64 -12.30 4.05
CA ILE A 20 9.11 -12.78 2.74
C ILE A 20 10.33 -11.97 2.31
N ALA A 21 10.25 -10.64 2.34
CA ALA A 21 11.34 -9.78 1.90
C ALA A 21 12.62 -9.98 2.72
N ARG A 22 12.51 -10.02 4.05
CA ARG A 22 13.67 -10.28 4.94
C ARG A 22 14.26 -11.66 4.69
N LYS A 23 13.44 -12.71 4.63
CA LYS A 23 13.94 -14.08 4.41
C LYS A 23 14.59 -14.24 3.03
N TYR A 24 14.02 -13.67 1.99
CA TYR A 24 14.62 -13.59 0.66
C TYR A 24 16.00 -12.91 0.71
N THR A 25 16.10 -11.81 1.45
CA THR A 25 17.34 -11.04 1.57
C THR A 25 18.44 -11.83 2.31
N TYR A 26 18.08 -12.59 3.34
CA TYR A 26 19.03 -13.44 4.06
C TYR A 26 19.44 -14.67 3.24
N GLU A 27 18.48 -15.41 2.69
CA GLU A 27 18.75 -16.73 2.08
C GLU A 27 19.19 -16.66 0.62
N ILE A 28 18.69 -15.68 -0.14
CA ILE A 28 18.94 -15.57 -1.58
C ILE A 28 19.99 -14.50 -1.87
N LEU A 29 19.92 -13.34 -1.19
CA LEU A 29 20.88 -12.25 -1.38
C LEU A 29 22.12 -12.36 -0.46
N GLY A 30 22.09 -13.27 0.53
CA GLY A 30 23.24 -13.56 1.38
C GLY A 30 23.56 -12.47 2.40
N VAL A 31 22.62 -11.59 2.71
CA VAL A 31 22.80 -10.58 3.78
C VAL A 31 22.92 -11.29 5.12
N PRO A 32 23.84 -10.88 6.02
CA PRO A 32 23.95 -11.51 7.32
C PRO A 32 22.67 -11.37 8.15
N ASP A 33 22.39 -12.38 8.96
CA ASP A 33 21.22 -12.42 9.85
C ASP A 33 21.08 -11.14 10.68
N ASN A 34 19.83 -10.70 10.85
CA ASN A 34 19.43 -9.51 11.61
C ASN A 34 19.93 -8.17 11.05
N GLN A 35 20.53 -8.14 9.86
CA GLN A 35 20.97 -6.88 9.23
C GLN A 35 19.99 -6.31 8.20
N ALA A 36 18.96 -7.06 7.81
CA ALA A 36 18.03 -6.59 6.79
C ALA A 36 17.10 -5.49 7.32
N ILE A 37 16.95 -4.43 6.52
CA ILE A 37 16.05 -3.32 6.84
C ILE A 37 14.90 -3.21 5.84
N ILE A 38 13.80 -2.60 6.28
CA ILE A 38 12.67 -2.23 5.41
C ILE A 38 12.64 -0.71 5.31
N LEU A 39 12.57 -0.19 4.09
CA LEU A 39 12.24 1.21 3.84
C LEU A 39 10.72 1.37 3.79
N SER A 40 10.19 2.39 4.47
CA SER A 40 8.76 2.74 4.41
C SER A 40 8.60 4.25 4.18
N ALA A 41 7.60 4.63 3.40
CA ALA A 41 7.30 6.05 3.16
C ALA A 41 6.84 6.78 4.44
N THR A 42 7.23 8.04 4.63
CA THR A 42 6.67 8.90 5.69
C THR A 42 5.15 9.06 5.50
N SER A 43 4.40 9.19 6.59
CA SER A 43 2.93 9.29 6.60
C SER A 43 2.20 8.04 6.08
N CYS A 44 2.90 6.90 5.95
CA CYS A 44 2.28 5.64 5.54
C CYS A 44 1.28 5.10 6.56
N PHE A 45 0.31 4.31 6.09
CA PHE A 45 -0.53 3.48 6.95
C PHE A 45 -0.55 2.03 6.44
N HIS A 46 0.17 1.16 7.14
CA HIS A 46 0.25 -0.28 6.82
C HIS A 46 -0.37 -1.19 7.89
N GLY A 47 -1.22 -0.61 8.75
CA GLY A 47 -1.92 -1.30 9.83
C GLY A 47 -1.51 -0.83 11.23
N ARG A 48 -1.94 -1.59 12.24
CA ARG A 48 -1.78 -1.25 13.68
C ARG A 48 -1.05 -2.31 14.50
N THR A 49 -0.37 -3.26 13.87
CA THR A 49 0.52 -4.19 14.60
C THR A 49 1.74 -3.43 15.12
N LEU A 50 2.44 -3.99 16.11
CA LEU A 50 3.68 -3.40 16.62
C LEU A 50 4.69 -3.10 15.50
N GLN A 51 4.79 -3.97 14.50
CA GLN A 51 5.63 -3.74 13.33
C GLN A 51 5.13 -2.57 12.46
N ALA A 52 3.82 -2.47 12.21
CA ALA A 52 3.26 -1.39 11.42
C ALA A 52 3.44 -0.02 12.09
N VAL A 53 3.16 0.07 13.39
CA VAL A 53 3.34 1.33 14.14
C VAL A 53 4.82 1.71 14.27
N SER A 54 5.74 0.74 14.22
CA SER A 54 7.18 1.01 14.17
C SER A 54 7.60 1.81 12.93
N MET A 55 6.90 1.62 11.81
CA MET A 55 7.11 2.35 10.55
C MET A 55 6.42 3.72 10.52
N SER A 56 5.35 3.91 11.30
CA SER A 56 4.55 5.14 11.30
C SER A 56 5.37 6.40 11.62
N THR A 57 4.98 7.54 11.07
CA THR A 57 5.45 8.88 11.52
C THR A 57 4.43 9.60 12.40
N ASP A 58 3.21 9.08 12.51
CA ASP A 58 2.17 9.62 13.37
C ASP A 58 2.50 9.32 14.85
N PRO A 59 2.65 10.36 15.69
CA PRO A 59 2.89 10.20 17.12
C PRO A 59 1.77 9.43 17.82
N GLU A 60 0.50 9.68 17.50
CA GLU A 60 -0.65 9.04 18.16
C GLU A 60 -0.67 7.53 17.89
N ALA A 61 -0.32 7.14 16.67
CA ALA A 61 -0.20 5.73 16.31
C ALA A 61 0.95 4.99 17.03
N ARG A 62 1.90 5.71 17.64
CA ARG A 62 3.14 5.15 18.24
C ARG A 62 3.20 5.27 19.76
N GLU A 63 2.47 6.23 20.31
CA GLU A 63 2.54 6.58 21.72
C GLU A 63 2.18 5.37 22.61
N HIS A 64 2.97 5.15 23.66
CA HIS A 64 2.78 4.07 24.63
C HIS A 64 2.75 2.62 24.11
N PHE A 65 3.22 2.35 22.88
CA PHE A 65 3.34 0.98 22.34
C PHE A 65 4.77 0.40 22.37
N GLY A 66 5.73 1.10 22.98
CA GLY A 66 7.14 0.69 23.00
C GLY A 66 7.44 -0.57 23.84
N PRO A 67 8.58 -1.25 23.60
CA PRO A 67 9.60 -0.94 22.59
C PRO A 67 9.13 -1.28 21.16
N LEU A 68 9.48 -0.42 20.21
CA LEU A 68 9.15 -0.59 18.79
C LEU A 68 10.10 -1.59 18.11
N VAL A 69 9.64 -2.20 17.01
CA VAL A 69 10.40 -3.17 16.21
C VAL A 69 11.54 -2.45 15.47
N PRO A 70 12.81 -2.90 15.58
CA PRO A 70 13.93 -2.32 14.83
C PRO A 70 13.96 -2.77 13.36
N GLY A 71 14.88 -2.17 12.59
CA GLY A 71 15.10 -2.53 11.18
C GLY A 71 14.06 -1.94 10.23
N HIS A 72 13.55 -0.75 10.57
CA HIS A 72 12.66 0.07 9.74
C HIS A 72 13.27 1.46 9.59
N VAL A 73 13.41 1.92 8.34
CA VAL A 73 13.97 3.24 8.00
C VAL A 73 12.93 3.98 7.16
N LYS A 74 12.75 5.26 7.46
CA LYS A 74 11.76 6.11 6.79
C LYS A 74 12.38 6.80 5.59
N VAL A 75 11.59 6.90 4.52
CA VAL A 75 11.90 7.65 3.30
C VAL A 75 10.78 8.66 3.09
N ARG A 76 11.09 9.90 2.73
CA ARG A 76 10.08 10.91 2.40
C ARG A 76 9.23 10.42 1.22
N TYR A 77 7.91 10.45 1.37
CA TYR A 77 7.01 10.06 0.29
C TYR A 77 7.14 11.02 -0.89
N ASN A 78 7.05 10.51 -2.12
CA ASN A 78 7.21 11.28 -3.35
C ASN A 78 8.60 11.95 -3.49
N ASP A 79 9.64 11.37 -2.90
CA ASP A 79 11.01 11.88 -2.95
C ASP A 79 11.98 10.78 -3.39
N LEU A 80 12.43 10.85 -4.65
CA LEU A 80 13.32 9.86 -5.24
C LEU A 80 14.78 10.04 -4.80
N GLU A 81 15.18 11.27 -4.44
CA GLU A 81 16.52 11.56 -3.98
C GLU A 81 16.74 10.98 -2.58
N ASP A 82 15.77 11.15 -1.69
CA ASP A 82 15.80 10.53 -0.36
C ASP A 82 15.73 9.00 -0.45
N LEU A 83 14.90 8.46 -1.35
CA LEU A 83 14.88 7.01 -1.60
C LEU A 83 16.24 6.48 -2.06
N GLU A 84 16.85 7.11 -3.06
CA GLU A 84 18.17 6.68 -3.55
C GLU A 84 19.25 6.85 -2.47
N ALA A 85 19.24 7.94 -1.71
CA ALA A 85 20.17 8.15 -0.61
C ALA A 85 20.07 7.04 0.45
N LYS A 86 18.85 6.62 0.83
CA LYS A 86 18.67 5.49 1.76
C LYS A 86 19.08 4.15 1.16
N LEU A 87 18.80 3.91 -0.11
CA LEU A 87 19.27 2.69 -0.79
C LEU A 87 20.81 2.62 -0.81
N GLN A 88 21.50 3.75 -0.98
CA GLN A 88 22.96 3.84 -0.92
C GLN A 88 23.49 3.69 0.52
N GLU A 89 22.89 4.39 1.50
CA GLU A 89 23.31 4.35 2.91
C GLU A 89 23.32 2.92 3.47
N TYR A 90 22.33 2.12 3.09
CA TYR A 90 22.15 0.75 3.55
C TYR A 90 22.54 -0.31 2.52
N ASN A 91 23.27 0.08 1.47
CA ASN A 91 23.64 -0.71 0.29
C ASN A 91 23.70 -2.24 0.54
N GLY A 92 22.85 -2.97 -0.17
CA GLY A 92 22.75 -4.43 -0.10
C GLY A 92 22.01 -4.99 1.11
N ARG A 93 21.68 -4.18 2.13
CA ARG A 93 20.91 -4.62 3.33
C ARG A 93 19.42 -4.26 3.27
N VAL A 94 18.99 -3.53 2.24
CA VAL A 94 17.58 -3.15 2.10
C VAL A 94 16.79 -4.32 1.54
N ALA A 95 15.95 -4.94 2.37
CA ALA A 95 15.14 -6.07 1.96
C ALA A 95 13.95 -5.68 1.09
N GLY A 96 13.37 -4.52 1.35
CA GLY A 96 12.27 -4.02 0.55
C GLY A 96 11.90 -2.58 0.83
N PHE A 97 11.32 -1.93 -0.17
CA PHE A 97 10.66 -0.64 -0.05
C PHE A 97 9.14 -0.88 -0.05
N LEU A 98 8.51 -0.63 1.09
CA LEU A 98 7.07 -0.74 1.29
C LEU A 98 6.42 0.63 1.06
N VAL A 99 5.53 0.69 0.08
CA VAL A 99 4.93 1.95 -0.37
C VAL A 99 3.49 1.75 -0.82
N GLU A 100 2.62 2.69 -0.42
CA GLU A 100 1.28 2.86 -0.99
C GLU A 100 1.40 3.64 -2.31
N PRO A 101 0.79 3.20 -3.43
CA PRO A 101 0.82 3.97 -4.69
C PRO A 101 0.12 5.33 -4.60
N ILE A 102 -0.84 5.43 -3.67
CA ILE A 102 -1.55 6.64 -3.25
C ILE A 102 -1.75 6.47 -1.75
N GLN A 103 -1.23 7.35 -0.91
CA GLN A 103 -1.36 7.22 0.54
C GLN A 103 -2.81 7.51 0.96
N GLY A 104 -3.48 6.51 1.53
CA GLY A 104 -4.90 6.62 1.88
C GLY A 104 -5.13 7.48 3.13
N GLU A 105 -4.69 6.97 4.28
CA GLU A 105 -4.95 7.61 5.58
C GLU A 105 -4.21 8.95 5.76
N ALA A 106 -3.17 9.21 4.95
CA ALA A 106 -2.52 10.53 4.88
C ALA A 106 -3.39 11.61 4.20
N GLY A 107 -4.63 11.27 3.83
CA GLY A 107 -5.56 12.16 3.15
C GLY A 107 -5.49 12.04 1.63
N ILE A 108 -5.40 10.83 1.08
CA ILE A 108 -5.39 10.59 -0.38
C ILE A 108 -4.28 11.37 -1.08
N ILE A 109 -3.02 11.15 -0.68
CA ILE A 109 -1.87 11.82 -1.28
C ILE A 109 -1.46 11.09 -2.56
N VAL A 110 -1.78 11.70 -3.70
CA VAL A 110 -1.38 11.23 -5.03
C VAL A 110 0.06 11.71 -5.28
N PRO A 111 1.01 10.82 -5.62
CA PRO A 111 2.39 11.22 -5.90
C PRO A 111 2.49 11.90 -7.27
N ASP A 112 3.64 12.50 -7.56
CA ASP A 112 3.94 13.07 -8.87
C ASP A 112 4.05 11.97 -9.93
N ASP A 113 3.71 12.32 -11.17
CA ASP A 113 3.81 11.40 -12.29
C ASP A 113 5.26 10.91 -12.48
N GLY A 114 5.42 9.59 -12.53
CA GLY A 114 6.71 8.93 -12.69
C GLY A 114 7.36 8.49 -11.38
N TYR A 115 6.81 8.86 -10.22
CA TYR A 115 7.36 8.47 -8.92
C TYR A 115 7.33 6.94 -8.72
N LEU A 116 6.22 6.27 -9.06
CA LEU A 116 6.09 4.83 -8.85
C LEU A 116 7.05 4.06 -9.76
N ARG A 117 7.15 4.42 -11.03
CA ARG A 117 8.08 3.80 -11.98
C ARG A 117 9.52 4.01 -11.57
N LYS A 118 9.91 5.25 -11.25
CA LYS A 118 11.30 5.56 -10.88
C LYS A 118 11.69 4.93 -9.55
N SER A 119 10.79 4.88 -8.56
CA SER A 119 11.06 4.19 -7.29
C SER A 119 11.21 2.68 -7.49
N TYR A 120 10.40 2.07 -8.36
CA TYR A 120 10.56 0.66 -8.77
C TYR A 120 11.90 0.41 -9.47
N GLU A 121 12.29 1.27 -10.41
CA GLU A 121 13.58 1.20 -11.12
C GLU A 121 14.77 1.35 -10.16
N LEU A 122 14.68 2.26 -9.19
CA LEU A 122 15.67 2.40 -8.12
C LEU A 122 15.74 1.12 -7.27
N CYS A 123 14.61 0.57 -6.83
CA CYS A 123 14.60 -0.67 -6.06
C CYS A 123 15.33 -1.80 -6.82
N LYS A 124 15.05 -1.95 -8.12
CA LYS A 124 15.76 -2.90 -8.99
C LYS A 124 17.26 -2.64 -9.07
N LYS A 125 17.67 -1.38 -9.28
CA LYS A 125 19.10 -0.98 -9.37
C LYS A 125 19.89 -1.41 -8.13
N TYR A 126 19.28 -1.38 -6.95
CA TYR A 126 19.92 -1.71 -5.67
C TYR A 126 19.59 -3.12 -5.13
N ASN A 127 18.99 -4.01 -5.95
CA ASN A 127 18.55 -5.37 -5.54
C ASN A 127 17.58 -5.38 -4.35
N THR A 128 16.75 -4.34 -4.24
CA THR A 128 15.71 -4.18 -3.22
C THR A 128 14.36 -4.61 -3.78
N LEU A 129 13.56 -5.35 -3.01
CA LEU A 129 12.20 -5.71 -3.43
C LEU A 129 11.26 -4.51 -3.32
N TYR A 130 10.53 -4.21 -4.40
CA TYR A 130 9.45 -3.23 -4.35
C TYR A 130 8.16 -3.90 -3.84
N ILE A 131 7.64 -3.40 -2.71
CA ILE A 131 6.45 -3.92 -2.05
C ILE A 131 5.31 -2.91 -2.20
N GLY A 132 4.38 -3.19 -3.11
CA GLY A 132 3.21 -2.35 -3.36
C GLY A 132 2.07 -2.68 -2.41
N ASP A 133 1.74 -1.76 -1.51
CA ASP A 133 0.54 -1.85 -0.68
C ASP A 133 -0.67 -1.25 -1.43
N GLU A 134 -1.48 -2.14 -1.99
CA GLU A 134 -2.67 -1.82 -2.79
C GLU A 134 -3.96 -2.20 -2.04
N ILE A 135 -3.89 -2.30 -0.70
CA ILE A 135 -5.04 -2.62 0.13
C ILE A 135 -6.14 -1.56 -0.03
N GLN A 136 -5.77 -0.28 -0.16
CA GLN A 136 -6.74 0.81 -0.32
C GLN A 136 -6.97 1.19 -1.78
N SER A 137 -5.88 1.41 -2.52
CA SER A 137 -5.88 2.04 -3.84
C SER A 137 -6.16 1.08 -5.00
N GLY A 138 -6.00 -0.23 -4.76
CA GLY A 138 -6.19 -1.29 -5.73
C GLY A 138 -7.64 -1.73 -5.90
N ILE A 139 -7.81 -2.81 -6.65
CA ILE A 139 -9.10 -3.47 -6.92
C ILE A 139 -10.12 -2.47 -7.49
N GLY A 140 -9.70 -1.68 -8.49
CA GLY A 140 -10.58 -0.75 -9.18
C GLY A 140 -10.83 0.59 -8.48
N ARG A 141 -10.45 0.73 -7.20
CA ARG A 141 -10.73 1.95 -6.39
C ARG A 141 -10.20 3.21 -7.06
N SER A 142 -8.95 3.18 -7.53
CA SER A 142 -8.30 4.31 -8.19
C SER A 142 -8.65 4.47 -9.68
N GLY A 143 -9.57 3.68 -10.24
CA GLY A 143 -9.92 3.70 -11.67
C GLY A 143 -9.01 2.85 -12.57
N LYS A 144 -8.09 2.09 -11.96
CA LYS A 144 -7.32 0.99 -12.57
C LYS A 144 -7.47 -0.25 -11.69
N LEU A 145 -7.13 -1.43 -12.24
CA LEU A 145 -7.18 -2.66 -11.43
C LEU A 145 -6.23 -2.54 -10.25
N LEU A 146 -5.00 -2.12 -10.49
CA LEU A 146 -4.02 -1.72 -9.49
C LEU A 146 -3.62 -0.26 -9.75
N ALA A 147 -3.42 0.54 -8.71
CA ALA A 147 -2.94 1.91 -8.85
C ALA A 147 -1.53 1.97 -9.47
N ASN A 148 -0.68 0.97 -9.22
CA ASN A 148 0.62 0.82 -9.90
C ASN A 148 0.49 0.69 -11.42
N ASP A 149 -0.67 0.25 -11.96
CA ASP A 149 -0.89 0.12 -13.40
C ASP A 149 -0.89 1.48 -14.13
N TYR A 150 -1.10 2.60 -13.42
CA TYR A 150 -0.98 3.93 -14.01
C TYR A 150 0.42 4.20 -14.57
N GLU A 151 1.45 3.60 -13.97
CA GLU A 151 2.84 3.74 -14.38
C GLU A 151 3.48 2.42 -14.83
N GLN A 152 2.64 1.40 -15.11
CA GLN A 152 3.07 0.07 -15.55
C GLN A 152 4.05 -0.61 -14.59
N VAL A 153 3.93 -0.33 -13.30
CA VAL A 153 4.75 -0.96 -12.27
C VAL A 153 4.14 -2.31 -11.89
N LYS A 154 4.96 -3.35 -11.91
CA LYS A 154 4.62 -4.67 -11.39
C LYS A 154 5.40 -4.90 -10.10
N PRO A 155 4.78 -4.74 -8.91
CA PRO A 155 5.47 -4.95 -7.65
C PRO A 155 6.08 -6.35 -7.55
N ASP A 156 7.24 -6.46 -6.90
CA ASP A 156 7.86 -7.76 -6.61
C ASP A 156 7.05 -8.52 -5.56
N ILE A 157 6.48 -7.77 -4.61
CA ILE A 157 5.47 -8.23 -3.67
C ILE A 157 4.27 -7.26 -3.72
N LEU A 158 3.07 -7.79 -3.91
CA LEU A 158 1.82 -7.05 -3.94
C LEU A 158 0.95 -7.45 -2.74
N ILE A 159 0.43 -6.45 -2.02
CA ILE A 159 -0.49 -6.64 -0.90
C ILE A 159 -1.88 -6.16 -1.30
N LEU A 160 -2.89 -7.04 -1.16
CA LEU A 160 -4.30 -6.74 -1.43
C LEU A 160 -5.14 -7.01 -0.18
N GLY A 161 -6.28 -6.33 -0.03
CA GLY A 161 -7.18 -6.48 1.11
C GLY A 161 -8.51 -5.78 0.86
N LYS A 162 -9.18 -5.35 1.93
CA LYS A 162 -10.43 -4.55 1.91
C LYS A 162 -11.44 -5.08 0.86
N SER A 163 -11.52 -4.42 -0.30
CA SER A 163 -12.45 -4.76 -1.38
C SER A 163 -12.21 -6.13 -2.04
N LEU A 164 -11.14 -6.84 -1.69
CA LEU A 164 -10.88 -8.22 -2.15
C LEU A 164 -12.08 -9.16 -1.94
N THR A 165 -12.86 -8.93 -0.90
CA THR A 165 -14.05 -9.73 -0.55
C THR A 165 -15.36 -9.01 -0.80
N GLY A 166 -15.33 -7.85 -1.48
CA GLY A 166 -16.50 -6.97 -1.61
C GLY A 166 -17.02 -6.44 -0.26
N GLY A 167 -16.24 -6.55 0.81
CA GLY A 167 -16.64 -6.15 2.17
C GLY A 167 -17.44 -7.19 2.95
N VAL A 168 -17.70 -8.38 2.38
CA VAL A 168 -18.53 -9.43 3.01
C VAL A 168 -17.76 -10.23 4.07
N CYS A 169 -16.48 -10.51 3.80
CA CYS A 169 -15.63 -11.31 4.67
C CYS A 169 -14.29 -10.62 4.89
N ILE A 170 -13.55 -11.06 5.91
CA ILE A 170 -12.17 -10.61 6.11
C ILE A 170 -11.25 -11.51 5.27
N ALA A 171 -10.62 -10.93 4.26
CA ALA A 171 -9.48 -11.53 3.58
C ALA A 171 -8.55 -10.45 3.02
N SER A 172 -7.30 -10.83 2.86
CA SER A 172 -6.25 -10.07 2.20
C SER A 172 -5.40 -11.06 1.40
N ALA A 173 -4.47 -10.62 0.58
CA ALA A 173 -3.55 -11.52 -0.12
C ALA A 173 -2.16 -10.89 -0.20
N VAL A 174 -1.12 -11.72 -0.13
CA VAL A 174 0.23 -11.35 -0.53
C VAL A 174 0.58 -12.16 -1.77
N LEU A 175 0.92 -11.46 -2.85
CA LEU A 175 1.30 -12.07 -4.13
C LEU A 175 2.75 -11.70 -4.42
N ALA A 176 3.52 -12.66 -4.92
CA ALA A 176 4.90 -12.43 -5.37
C ALA A 176 5.24 -13.42 -6.49
N SER A 177 6.37 -13.21 -7.17
CA SER A 177 6.91 -14.21 -8.10
C SER A 177 7.28 -15.50 -7.36
N ALA A 178 7.35 -16.62 -8.09
CA ALA A 178 7.78 -17.90 -7.50
C ALA A 178 9.19 -17.81 -6.88
N GLN A 179 10.10 -17.07 -7.54
CA GLN A 179 11.47 -16.85 -7.06
C GLN A 179 11.51 -16.13 -5.71
N VAL A 180 10.62 -15.16 -5.48
CA VAL A 180 10.55 -14.44 -4.20
C VAL A 180 9.80 -15.29 -3.16
N MET A 181 8.72 -15.96 -3.56
CA MET A 181 7.86 -16.73 -2.66
C MET A 181 8.48 -18.07 -2.21
N GLN A 182 9.48 -18.62 -2.92
CA GLN A 182 10.07 -19.93 -2.63
C GLN A 182 10.67 -20.05 -1.23
N VAL A 183 11.04 -18.93 -0.60
CA VAL A 183 11.54 -18.91 0.77
C VAL A 183 10.46 -19.30 1.79
N MET A 184 9.17 -19.26 1.42
CA MET A 184 8.07 -19.65 2.29
C MET A 184 7.84 -21.16 2.24
N THR A 185 8.59 -21.90 3.07
CA THR A 185 8.52 -23.35 3.18
C THR A 185 7.48 -23.83 4.23
N PRO A 186 7.03 -25.10 4.19
CA PRO A 186 6.10 -25.63 5.18
C PRO A 186 6.60 -25.43 6.62
N GLY A 187 5.72 -24.95 7.50
CA GLY A 187 5.98 -24.79 8.94
C GLY A 187 6.51 -23.42 9.38
N ILE A 188 6.95 -22.53 8.48
CA ILE A 188 7.58 -21.25 8.88
C ILE A 188 6.63 -20.05 8.94
N HIS A 189 5.44 -20.21 8.35
CA HIS A 189 4.38 -19.22 8.36
C HIS A 189 3.04 -19.92 8.18
N GLY A 190 2.04 -19.48 8.93
CA GLY A 190 0.70 -20.03 8.84
C GLY A 190 -0.31 -19.13 9.52
N SER A 191 -1.58 -19.43 9.29
CA SER A 191 -2.70 -18.78 9.94
C SER A 191 -3.90 -19.71 9.95
N THR A 192 -4.65 -19.68 11.07
CA THR A 192 -5.81 -20.54 11.29
C THR A 192 -6.90 -20.36 10.24
N TYR A 193 -7.20 -19.11 9.87
CA TYR A 193 -8.24 -18.77 8.89
C TYR A 193 -7.67 -18.45 7.50
N GLY A 194 -6.36 -18.58 7.37
CA GLY A 194 -5.60 -18.30 6.17
C GLY A 194 -6.07 -19.13 4.99
N GLY A 195 -6.65 -18.48 3.98
CA GLY A 195 -7.10 -19.17 2.77
C GLY A 195 -8.29 -20.11 2.98
N ASN A 196 -9.11 -19.86 4.00
CA ASN A 196 -10.32 -20.65 4.23
C ASN A 196 -11.25 -20.66 2.98
N PRO A 197 -11.99 -21.75 2.71
CA PRO A 197 -12.78 -21.89 1.49
C PRO A 197 -13.86 -20.81 1.30
N LEU A 198 -14.49 -20.35 2.39
CA LEU A 198 -15.54 -19.35 2.34
C LEU A 198 -15.00 -17.99 1.85
N SER A 199 -13.96 -17.48 2.50
CA SER A 199 -13.29 -16.24 2.08
C SER A 199 -12.76 -16.36 0.65
N CYS A 200 -12.28 -17.53 0.24
CA CYS A 200 -11.83 -17.75 -1.14
C CYS A 200 -12.96 -17.65 -2.16
N ALA A 201 -14.10 -18.31 -1.92
CA ALA A 201 -15.27 -18.24 -2.80
C ALA A 201 -15.80 -16.81 -2.90
N VAL A 202 -15.96 -16.12 -1.76
CA VAL A 202 -16.40 -14.72 -1.71
C VAL A 202 -15.44 -13.80 -2.47
N SER A 203 -14.12 -13.99 -2.31
CA SER A 203 -13.14 -13.16 -3.02
C SER A 203 -13.19 -13.36 -4.54
N VAL A 204 -13.39 -14.60 -4.99
CA VAL A 204 -13.53 -14.90 -6.43
C VAL A 204 -14.77 -14.20 -6.98
N GLU A 205 -15.90 -14.28 -6.28
CA GLU A 205 -17.15 -13.69 -6.73
C GLU A 205 -17.09 -12.15 -6.74
N ALA A 206 -16.52 -11.54 -5.70
CA ALA A 206 -16.31 -10.10 -5.64
C ALA A 206 -15.45 -9.57 -6.81
N LEU A 207 -14.38 -10.29 -7.16
CA LEU A 207 -13.52 -9.92 -8.29
C LEU A 207 -14.19 -10.14 -9.65
N LYS A 208 -15.08 -11.13 -9.78
CA LYS A 208 -15.91 -11.28 -10.99
C LYS A 208 -16.87 -10.12 -11.15
N ALA A 209 -17.63 -9.78 -10.10
CA ALA A 209 -18.56 -8.66 -10.13
C ALA A 209 -17.85 -7.34 -10.52
N LEU A 210 -16.68 -7.07 -9.94
CA LEU A 210 -15.83 -5.92 -10.30
C LEU A 210 -15.59 -5.82 -11.83
N LYS A 211 -15.35 -6.96 -12.47
CA LYS A 211 -15.06 -7.05 -13.91
C LYS A 211 -16.33 -7.01 -14.76
N GLU A 212 -17.32 -7.83 -14.43
CA GLU A 212 -18.56 -8.01 -15.20
C GLU A 212 -19.42 -6.74 -15.20
N GLU A 213 -19.43 -6.01 -14.09
CA GLU A 213 -20.17 -4.74 -13.94
C GLU A 213 -19.35 -3.51 -14.39
N ASN A 214 -18.16 -3.70 -14.97
CA ASN A 214 -17.28 -2.63 -15.45
C ASN A 214 -16.96 -1.56 -14.37
N MET A 215 -16.86 -1.98 -13.11
CA MET A 215 -16.72 -1.05 -11.98
C MET A 215 -15.43 -0.22 -12.02
N ILE A 216 -14.35 -0.77 -12.60
CA ILE A 216 -13.06 -0.07 -12.74
C ILE A 216 -13.22 1.14 -13.66
N GLU A 217 -13.85 0.95 -14.82
CA GLU A 217 -14.07 2.04 -15.76
C GLU A 217 -15.10 3.05 -15.24
N ASN A 218 -16.14 2.56 -14.55
CA ASN A 218 -17.07 3.44 -13.84
C ASN A 218 -16.34 4.29 -12.78
N SER A 219 -15.45 3.70 -11.98
CA SER A 219 -14.65 4.42 -11.00
C SER A 219 -13.80 5.51 -11.63
N TYR A 220 -13.17 5.23 -12.78
CA TYR A 220 -12.42 6.23 -13.54
C TYR A 220 -13.33 7.40 -13.98
N LYS A 221 -14.44 7.10 -14.67
CA LYS A 221 -15.38 8.09 -15.22
C LYS A 221 -16.04 8.95 -14.13
N GLN A 222 -16.61 8.31 -13.11
CA GLN A 222 -17.26 9.02 -12.01
C GLN A 222 -16.25 9.81 -11.17
N GLY A 223 -15.04 9.28 -11.01
CA GLY A 223 -13.94 9.99 -10.37
C GLY A 223 -13.60 11.31 -11.05
N GLN A 224 -13.50 11.31 -12.38
CA GLN A 224 -13.27 12.54 -13.16
C GLN A 224 -14.43 13.54 -12.99
N LYS A 225 -15.67 13.07 -13.12
CA LYS A 225 -16.86 13.90 -12.94
C LYS A 225 -16.92 14.52 -11.54
N PHE A 226 -16.66 13.72 -10.50
CA PHE A 226 -16.64 14.17 -9.12
C PHE A 226 -15.58 15.27 -8.91
N ARG A 227 -14.33 15.02 -9.32
CA ARG A 227 -13.26 16.01 -9.14
C ARG A 227 -13.51 17.29 -9.93
N GLN A 228 -14.07 17.20 -11.14
CA GLN A 228 -14.45 18.38 -11.92
C GLN A 228 -15.44 19.27 -11.16
N GLY A 229 -16.52 18.68 -10.63
CA GLY A 229 -17.50 19.43 -9.82
C GLY A 229 -16.90 20.00 -8.52
N MET A 230 -16.00 19.27 -7.87
CA MET A 230 -15.31 19.77 -6.67
C MET A 230 -14.35 20.91 -6.98
N VAL A 231 -13.69 20.91 -8.14
CA VAL A 231 -12.84 22.02 -8.59
C VAL A 231 -13.69 23.26 -8.91
N GLU A 232 -14.88 23.09 -9.50
CA GLU A 232 -15.82 24.19 -9.73
C GLU A 232 -16.30 24.79 -8.40
N LEU A 233 -16.63 23.96 -7.41
CA LEU A 233 -16.95 24.42 -6.05
C LEU A 233 -15.76 25.12 -5.39
N GLN A 234 -14.54 24.62 -5.58
CA GLN A 234 -13.33 25.25 -5.08
C GLN A 234 -13.14 26.66 -5.66
N GLN A 235 -13.45 26.86 -6.94
CA GLN A 235 -13.39 28.19 -7.56
C GLN A 235 -14.45 29.14 -7.02
N GLN A 236 -15.61 28.62 -6.61
CA GLN A 236 -16.69 29.42 -6.01
C GLN A 236 -16.45 29.75 -4.54
N TYR A 237 -15.83 28.82 -3.80
CA TYR A 237 -15.59 28.91 -2.35
C TYR A 237 -14.11 28.66 -2.00
N PRO A 238 -13.17 29.46 -2.54
CA PRO A 238 -11.74 29.26 -2.33
C PRO A 238 -11.29 29.47 -0.86
N GLU A 239 -12.09 30.18 -0.06
CA GLU A 239 -11.88 30.35 1.38
C GLU A 239 -12.18 29.09 2.18
N ILE A 240 -12.96 28.15 1.61
CA ILE A 240 -13.37 26.89 2.24
C ILE A 240 -12.54 25.73 1.71
N LEU A 241 -12.40 25.58 0.40
CA LEU A 241 -11.75 24.44 -0.26
C LEU A 241 -10.37 24.83 -0.79
N THR A 242 -9.32 24.14 -0.35
CA THR A 242 -7.93 24.50 -0.70
C THR A 242 -7.27 23.53 -1.67
N ASN A 243 -7.71 22.27 -1.72
CA ASN A 243 -7.14 21.29 -2.63
C ASN A 243 -8.13 20.16 -2.96
N VAL A 244 -8.24 19.80 -4.23
CA VAL A 244 -8.99 18.63 -4.73
C VAL A 244 -8.03 17.70 -5.44
N ARG A 245 -7.94 16.45 -4.98
CA ARG A 245 -7.01 15.45 -5.53
C ARG A 245 -7.61 14.05 -5.54
N GLY A 246 -7.01 13.16 -6.32
CA GLY A 246 -7.40 11.74 -6.35
C GLY A 246 -7.22 11.08 -7.70
N LYS A 247 -7.40 9.76 -7.73
CA LYS A 247 -7.54 8.96 -8.97
C LYS A 247 -8.78 8.08 -8.83
N GLY A 248 -9.57 7.93 -9.91
CA GLY A 248 -10.86 7.23 -9.88
C GLY A 248 -11.79 7.73 -8.76
N LEU A 249 -12.51 6.83 -8.10
CA LEU A 249 -13.32 7.12 -6.91
C LEU A 249 -12.53 7.01 -5.60
N PHE A 250 -11.26 7.43 -5.62
CA PHE A 250 -10.41 7.60 -4.45
C PHE A 250 -9.95 9.06 -4.41
N ASN A 251 -10.72 9.90 -3.72
CA ASN A 251 -10.62 11.35 -3.77
C ASN A 251 -10.43 11.94 -2.38
N GLY A 252 -9.57 12.95 -2.28
CA GLY A 252 -9.37 13.76 -1.09
C GLY A 252 -9.68 15.22 -1.39
N ILE A 253 -10.33 15.87 -0.43
CA ILE A 253 -10.65 17.30 -0.47
C ILE A 253 -10.07 17.90 0.80
N THR A 254 -9.23 18.92 0.66
CA THR A 254 -8.68 19.66 1.81
C THR A 254 -9.53 20.90 2.05
N LEU A 255 -9.99 21.06 3.29
CA LEU A 255 -10.59 22.30 3.74
C LEU A 255 -9.53 23.26 4.25
N ASN A 256 -9.82 24.56 4.18
CA ASN A 256 -9.02 25.57 4.82
C ASN A 256 -9.06 25.37 6.35
N PRO A 257 -7.93 25.10 7.02
CA PRO A 257 -7.92 24.85 8.46
C PRO A 257 -8.30 26.07 9.30
N THR A 258 -8.30 27.28 8.72
CA THR A 258 -8.73 28.50 9.40
C THR A 258 -10.21 28.80 9.20
N TYR A 259 -10.91 27.99 8.42
CA TYR A 259 -12.34 28.14 8.23
C TYR A 259 -13.07 27.71 9.51
N GLU A 260 -14.19 28.36 9.80
CA GLU A 260 -14.93 28.18 11.07
C GLU A 260 -15.50 26.77 11.26
N LYS A 261 -15.68 26.01 10.16
CA LYS A 261 -16.22 24.66 10.16
C LYS A 261 -15.15 23.64 9.78
N THR A 262 -15.16 22.51 10.48
CA THR A 262 -14.32 21.36 10.20
C THR A 262 -14.89 20.50 9.07
N ALA A 263 -14.13 19.48 8.63
CA ALA A 263 -14.62 18.49 7.68
C ALA A 263 -15.85 17.74 8.19
N THR A 264 -15.89 17.45 9.50
CA THR A 264 -17.02 16.79 10.16
C THR A 264 -18.27 17.66 10.20
N ASP A 265 -18.12 18.99 10.23
CA ASP A 265 -19.27 19.91 10.25
C ASP A 265 -19.90 20.09 8.86
N LEU A 266 -19.18 19.74 7.80
CA LEU A 266 -19.62 19.90 6.41
C LEU A 266 -20.08 18.60 5.74
N CYS A 267 -19.75 17.43 6.31
CA CYS A 267 -20.07 16.10 5.77
C CYS A 267 -21.19 15.42 6.57
#